data_AF-A0A1H9UAA9-F1
#
_entry.id   AF-A0A1H9UAA9-F1
#
_cell.length_a   1.000
_cell.length_b   1.000
_cell.length_c   1.000
_cell.angle_alpha   90.00
_cell.angle_beta   90.00
_cell.angle_gamma   90.00
#
_symmetry.space_group_name_H-M   'P 1'
#
loop_
_entity.id
_entity.type
_entity.pdbx_description
1 polymer ?
#
loop_
_entity_poly.entity_id
_entity_poly.type
_entity_poly.pdbx_seq_one_letter_code
_entity_poly.pdbx_strand_id
1 'polypeptide(L)' 'MRDESLNIVLIIFGLIVLGNFIIVVPYRILLEKNKEKAKKFLHISLPIIELSILIVIVWYFINKKW' A
#
# COMPACT_ATOMS: atom_id res chain seq x y z
N MET A 1 -20.64 -4.62 15.44
CA MET A 1 -19.61 -5.66 15.15
C MET A 1 -19.54 -6.05 13.68
N ARG A 2 -20.64 -6.43 13.00
CA ARG A 2 -20.57 -6.85 11.58
C ARG A 2 -20.22 -5.70 10.61
N ASP A 3 -20.72 -4.49 10.86
CA ASP A 3 -20.44 -3.30 10.03
C ASP A 3 -19.02 -2.75 10.22
N GLU A 4 -18.49 -2.78 11.44
CA GLU A 4 -17.11 -2.35 11.73
C GLU A 4 -16.04 -3.27 11.13
N SER A 5 -16.29 -4.59 11.16
CA SER A 5 -15.41 -5.57 10.53
C SER A 5 -15.39 -5.41 9.01
N LEU A 6 -16.53 -5.05 8.40
CA LEU A 6 -16.61 -4.75 6.97
C LEU A 6 -15.81 -3.47 6.63
N ASN A 7 -15.93 -2.42 7.45
CA ASN A 7 -15.24 -1.15 7.22
C ASN A 7 -13.72 -1.29 7.23
N ILE A 8 -13.13 -2.04 8.16
CA ILE A 8 -11.68 -2.24 8.17
C ILE A 8 -11.19 -3.06 6.96
N VAL A 9 -11.95 -4.08 6.55
CA VAL A 9 -11.62 -4.87 5.36
C VAL A 9 -11.63 -3.96 4.12
N LEU A 10 -12.61 -3.06 4.00
CA LEU A 10 -12.68 -2.08 2.92
C LEU A 10 -11.53 -1.08 2.95
N ILE A 11 -11.12 -0.62 4.14
CA ILE A 11 -9.95 0.28 4.30
C ILE A 11 -8.67 -0.43 3.86
N ILE A 12 -8.42 -1.64 4.34
CA ILE A 12 -7.24 -2.43 3.98
C ILE A 12 -7.22 -2.70 2.47
N PHE A 13 -8.36 -3.10 1.90
CA PHE A 13 -8.50 -3.34 0.47
C PHE A 13 -8.22 -2.06 -0.33
N GLY A 14 -8.78 -0.92 0.07
CA GLY A 14 -8.55 0.37 -0.56
C GLY A 14 -7.07 0.78 -0.53
N LEU A 15 -6.39 0.58 0.61
CA LEU A 15 -4.96 0.87 0.76
C LEU A 15 -4.08 -0.02 -0.11
N ILE A 16 -4.41 -1.32 -0.24
CA ILE A 16 -3.69 -2.24 -1.13
C ILE A 16 -3.87 -1.81 -2.59
N VAL A 17 -5.09 -1.53 -3.01
CA VAL A 17 -5.36 -1.09 -4.40
C VAL A 17 -4.63 0.22 -4.70
N LEU A 18 -4.71 1.20 -3.79
CA LEU A 18 -4.05 2.48 -3.94
C LEU A 18 -2.52 2.34 -3.97
N GLY A 19 -1.95 1.54 -3.06
CA GLY A 19 -0.52 1.25 -3.02
C GLY A 19 -0.03 0.61 -4.30
N ASN A 20 -0.78 -0.36 -4.84
CA ASN A 20 -0.46 -0.96 -6.13
C ASN A 20 -0.52 0.06 -7.27
N PHE A 21 -1.51 0.95 -7.29
CA PHE A 21 -1.62 1.97 -8.32
C PHE A 21 -0.42 2.95 -8.29
N ILE A 22 0.00 3.35 -7.09
CA ILE A 22 1.17 4.20 -6.86
C ILE A 22 2.47 3.54 -7.30
N ILE A 23 2.58 2.19 -7.25
CA ILE A 23 3.77 1.46 -7.72
C ILE A 23 3.73 1.24 -9.22
N VAL A 24 2.61 0.74 -9.74
CA VAL A 24 2.48 0.23 -11.10
C VAL A 24 2.64 1.34 -12.14
N VAL A 25 2.04 2.52 -11.90
CA VAL A 25 2.10 3.63 -12.86
C VAL A 25 3.54 4.14 -13.06
N PRO A 26 4.29 4.53 -12.00
CA PRO A 26 5.68 4.94 -12.14
C PRO A 26 6.58 3.80 -12.62
N TYR A 27 6.33 2.56 -12.18
CA TYR A 27 7.11 1.41 -12.63
C TYR A 27 7.01 1.22 -14.15
N ARG A 28 5.80 1.31 -14.74
CA ARG A 28 5.64 1.25 -16.20
C ARG A 28 6.40 2.37 -16.91
N ILE A 29 6.26 3.61 -16.44
CA ILE A 29 6.95 4.77 -17.02
C ILE A 29 8.49 4.59 -16.93
N LEU A 30 8.98 4.05 -15.82
CA LEU A 30 10.40 3.78 -15.62
C LEU A 30 10.88 2.59 -16.47
N LEU A 31 10.05 1.57 -16.68
CA LEU A 31 10.40 0.37 -17.44
C LEU A 31 10.71 0.70 -18.90
N GLU A 32 9.95 1.63 -19.49
CA GLU A 32 10.16 2.12 -20.86
C GLU A 32 11.46 2.95 -20.99
N LYS A 33 11.87 3.65 -19.93
CA LYS A 33 13.05 4.51 -19.93
C LYS A 33 14.34 3.78 -19.55
N ASN A 34 14.30 2.96 -18.50
CA ASN A 34 15.46 2.25 -17.95
C ASN A 34 15.02 1.08 -17.05
N LYS A 35 15.22 -0.15 -17.53
CA LYS A 35 14.82 -1.38 -16.82
C LYS A 35 15.49 -1.55 -15.45
N GLU A 36 16.76 -1.17 -15.31
CA GLU A 36 17.49 -1.32 -14.04
C GLU A 36 17.01 -0.32 -12.98
N LYS A 37 16.73 0.93 -13.38
CA LYS A 37 16.09 1.90 -12.49
C LYS A 37 14.68 1.46 -12.08
N ALA A 38 13.90 0.89 -13.00
CA ALA A 38 12.56 0.38 -12.70
C ALA A 38 12.60 -0.77 -11.67
N LYS A 39 13.52 -1.73 -11.81
CA LYS A 39 13.72 -2.80 -10.81
C LYS A 39 14.10 -2.24 -9.44
N LYS A 40 15.06 -1.30 -9.40
CA LYS A 40 15.50 -0.67 -8.14
C LYS A 40 14.37 0.12 -7.48
N PHE A 41 13.57 0.83 -8.27
CA PHE A 41 12.37 1.51 -7.79
C PHE A 41 11.40 0.51 -7.15
N LEU A 42 11.04 -0.58 -7.85
CA LEU A 42 10.14 -1.59 -7.32
C LEU A 42 10.65 -2.19 -5.99
N HIS A 43 11.95 -2.49 -5.92
CA HIS A 43 12.58 -3.10 -4.74
C HIS A 43 12.56 -2.18 -3.50
N ILE A 44 12.55 -0.85 -3.71
CA ILE A 44 12.50 0.14 -2.62
C ILE A 44 11.06 0.52 -2.29
N SER A 45 10.22 0.76 -3.31
CA SER A 45 8.86 1.27 -3.13
C SER A 45 7.91 0.24 -2.54
N LEU A 46 8.09 -1.04 -2.88
CA LEU A 46 7.24 -2.12 -2.37
C LEU A 46 7.28 -2.24 -0.83
N PRO A 47 8.46 -2.38 -0.17
CA PRO A 47 8.50 -2.48 1.28
C PRO A 47 8.05 -1.19 1.99
N ILE A 48 8.25 -0.02 1.37
CA ILE A 48 7.76 1.26 1.94
C ILE A 48 6.23 1.27 1.98
N ILE A 49 5.56 0.80 0.93
CA ILE A 49 4.11 0.75 0.87
C ILE A 49 3.55 -0.31 1.81
N GLU A 50 4.16 -1.49 1.89
CA GLU A 50 3.79 -2.52 2.87
C GLU A 50 3.90 -2.00 4.31
N LEU A 51 5.00 -1.31 4.64
CA LEU A 51 5.19 -0.67 5.94
C LEU A 51 4.12 0.40 6.21
N SER A 52 3.78 1.22 5.21
CA SER A 52 2.76 2.26 5.33
C SER A 52 1.38 1.68 5.63
N ILE A 53 1.01 0.59 4.94
CA ILE A 53 -0.26 -0.12 5.17
C ILE A 53 -0.27 -0.70 6.59
N LEU A 54 0.83 -1.32 7.02
CA LEU A 54 0.95 -1.89 8.36
C LEU A 54 0.78 -0.83 9.46
N ILE A 55 1.39 0.36 9.29
CA ILE A 55 1.26 1.47 10.23
C ILE A 55 -0.21 1.90 10.36
N VAL A 56 -0.94 2.03 9.24
CA VAL A 56 -2.35 2.41 9.27
C VAL A 56 -3.21 1.36 9.98
N ILE A 57 -2.95 0.07 9.73
CA ILE A 57 -3.63 -1.03 10.42
C ILE A 57 -3.36 -0.97 11.92
N VAL A 58 -2.10 -0.87 12.35
CA VAL A 58 -1.71 -0.79 13.76
C VAL A 58 -2.35 0.44 14.43
N TRP A 59 -2.28 1.60 13.79
CA TRP A 59 -2.90 2.83 14.29
C TRP A 59 -4.41 2.68 14.47
N TYR A 60 -5.11 2.05 13.52
CA TYR A 60 -6.54 1.77 13.66
C TYR A 60 -6.82 0.89 14.88
N PHE A 61 -6.08 -0.19 15.09
CA PHE A 61 -6.29 -1.08 16.23
C PHE A 61 -5.99 -0.42 17.58
N ILE A 62 -5.02 0.50 17.63
CA ILE A 62 -4.72 1.31 18.83
C ILE A 62 -5.89 2.25 19.14
N ASN A 63 -6.37 3.01 18.16
CA ASN A 63 -7.43 4.00 18.35
C ASN A 63 -8.81 3.36 18.50
N LYS A 64 -9.03 2.13 18.01
CA LYS A 64 -10.28 1.39 18.21
C LYS A 64 -10.60 1.14 19.69
N LYS A 65 -9.59 1.16 20.58
CA LYS A 65 -9.79 0.97 22.02
C LYS A 65 -10.29 2.22 22.75
N TRP A 66 -10.33 3.39 22.09
CA TRP A 66 -10.79 4.66 22.64
C TRP A 66 -12.09 5.09 22.00
#